data_AF-A0AAU5K9E8-F1
#
_entry.id   AF-A0AAU5K9E8-F1
#
_cell.length_a   1.000
_cell.length_b   1.000
_cell.length_c   1.000
_cell.angle_alpha   90.00
_cell.angle_beta   90.00
_cell.angle_gamma   90.00
#
_symmetry.space_group_name_H-M   'P 1'
#
loop_
_entity.id
_entity.type
_entity.pdbx_description
1 polymer ?
#
loop_
_entity_poly.entity_id
_entity_poly.type
_entity_poly.pdbx_seq_one_letter_code
_entity_poly.pdbx_strand_id
1 'polypeptide(L)'
;MNLDFSAEPLFSWYVVLLLVSGLAMLGIGAVNSACLSAGWRVFNIIAGVGFIGYGVYLGFIFQGSEYIIFFKAFILPVVMIVNFVRSFAARRQAAKASQAPVPFAVYQAGLSTGAGPATPAGATEQTPAQPQPQA
;
A
#
# COMPACT_ATOMS: atom_id res chain seq x y z
N MET A 1 5.67 -1.04 -37.00
CA MET A 1 5.41 -1.37 -35.57
C MET A 1 6.40 -2.45 -35.21
N ASN A 2 7.18 -2.31 -34.13
CA ASN A 2 8.22 -3.29 -33.78
C ASN A 2 7.67 -4.48 -32.99
N LEU A 3 6.38 -4.49 -32.68
CA LEU A 3 5.74 -5.62 -32.03
C LEU A 3 5.46 -6.72 -33.05
N ASP A 4 6.39 -7.65 -33.15
CA ASP A 4 6.22 -8.92 -33.84
C ASP A 4 6.29 -10.08 -32.84
N PHE A 5 5.12 -10.66 -32.54
CA PHE A 5 5.00 -11.76 -31.59
C PHE A 5 5.43 -13.11 -32.18
N SER A 6 5.59 -13.19 -33.49
CA SER A 6 6.01 -14.41 -34.20
C SER A 6 7.51 -14.45 -34.39
N ALA A 7 8.12 -13.31 -34.76
CA ALA A 7 9.56 -13.21 -34.95
C ALA A 7 10.31 -12.95 -33.64
N GLU A 8 9.80 -12.04 -32.80
CA GLU A 8 10.46 -11.60 -31.56
C GLU A 8 9.51 -11.63 -30.35
N PRO A 9 9.06 -12.82 -29.93
CA PRO A 9 8.08 -12.96 -28.86
C PRO A 9 8.55 -12.36 -27.52
N LEU A 10 9.83 -12.52 -27.17
CA LEU A 10 10.38 -12.00 -25.89
C LEU A 10 10.39 -10.47 -25.85
N PHE A 11 10.78 -9.82 -26.95
CA PHE A 11 10.76 -8.36 -27.07
C PHE A 11 9.33 -7.83 -26.97
N SER A 12 8.42 -8.42 -27.75
CA SER A 12 7.03 -8.00 -27.77
C SER A 12 6.37 -8.16 -26.40
N TRP A 13 6.63 -9.27 -25.70
CA TRP A 13 6.13 -9.47 -24.33
C TRP A 13 6.74 -8.49 -23.33
N TYR A 14 8.03 -8.20 -23.45
CA TYR A 14 8.70 -7.20 -22.63
C TYR A 14 8.03 -5.82 -22.75
N VAL A 15 7.74 -5.38 -23.98
CA VAL A 15 7.04 -4.10 -24.23
C VAL A 15 5.63 -4.11 -23.65
N VAL A 16 4.87 -5.21 -23.82
CA VAL A 16 3.53 -5.35 -23.22
C VAL A 16 3.60 -5.27 -21.69
N LEU A 17 4.56 -5.97 -21.06
CA LEU A 17 4.76 -5.93 -19.62
C LEU A 17 5.10 -4.52 -19.13
N LEU A 18 5.93 -3.76 -19.87
CA LEU A 18 6.23 -2.36 -19.58
C LEU A 18 4.96 -1.51 -19.57
N LEU A 19 4.13 -1.61 -20.62
CA LEU A 19 2.90 -0.83 -20.75
C LEU A 19 1.90 -1.18 -19.64
N VAL A 20 1.65 -2.47 -19.39
CA VAL A 20 0.72 -2.92 -18.34
C VAL A 20 1.19 -2.49 -16.95
N SER A 21 2.48 -2.67 -16.65
CA SER A 21 3.05 -2.27 -15.35
C SER A 21 3.00 -0.75 -15.17
N GLY A 22 3.30 0.00 -16.23
CA GLY A 22 3.25 1.45 -16.21
C GLY A 22 1.84 1.99 -15.97
N LEU A 23 0.83 1.39 -16.63
CA LEU A 23 -0.58 1.71 -16.39
C LEU A 23 -1.03 1.36 -14.96
N ALA A 24 -0.62 0.21 -14.44
CA ALA A 24 -0.93 -0.19 -13.06
C ALA A 24 -0.35 0.80 -12.04
N MET A 25 0.93 1.20 -12.22
CA MET A 25 1.60 2.22 -11.42
C MET A 25 0.89 3.57 -11.49
N LEU A 26 0.51 4.01 -12.69
CA LEU A 26 -0.22 5.26 -12.88
C LEU A 26 -1.58 5.22 -12.18
N GLY A 27 -2.29 4.11 -12.30
CA GLY A 27 -3.55 3.86 -11.61
C GLY A 27 -3.39 3.97 -10.09
N ILE A 28 -2.42 3.26 -9.50
CA ILE A 28 -2.14 3.29 -8.06
C ILE A 28 -1.78 4.70 -7.58
N GLY A 29 -0.94 5.42 -8.33
CA GLY A 29 -0.54 6.79 -7.99
C GLY A 29 -1.69 7.80 -8.10
N ALA A 30 -2.63 7.58 -9.02
CA ALA A 30 -3.78 8.45 -9.24
C ALA A 30 -4.88 8.27 -8.19
N VAL A 31 -5.02 7.08 -7.58
CA VAL A 31 -6.04 6.87 -6.54
C VAL A 31 -5.70 7.70 -5.30
N ASN A 32 -6.62 8.59 -4.92
CA ASN A 32 -6.51 9.34 -3.67
C ASN A 32 -6.83 8.46 -2.43
N SER A 33 -6.13 7.34 -2.28
CA SER A 33 -6.21 6.49 -1.10
C SER A 33 -5.30 7.06 -0.02
N ALA A 34 -5.79 7.34 1.19
CA ALA A 34 -4.95 7.71 2.36
C ALA A 34 -3.91 6.63 2.76
N CYS A 35 -3.76 5.58 1.94
CA CYS A 35 -2.98 4.39 2.10
C CYS A 35 -1.55 4.55 1.56
N LEU A 36 -1.34 5.47 0.61
CA LEU A 36 -0.03 5.85 0.12
C LEU A 36 0.29 7.26 0.60
N SER A 37 1.51 7.44 1.10
CA SER A 37 2.04 8.78 1.36
C SER A 37 2.16 9.56 0.04
N ALA A 38 2.13 10.89 0.12
CA ALA A 38 2.26 11.74 -1.06
C ALA A 38 3.53 11.43 -1.88
N GLY A 39 4.65 11.19 -1.21
CA GLY A 39 5.91 10.81 -1.87
C GLY A 39 5.81 9.48 -2.63
N TRP A 40 5.17 8.46 -2.04
CA TRP A 40 4.99 7.18 -2.73
C TRP A 40 4.09 7.29 -3.95
N ARG A 41 3.07 8.16 -3.93
CA ARG A 41 2.24 8.40 -5.12
C ARG A 41 3.02 9.04 -6.24
N VAL A 42 3.75 10.12 -5.95
CA VAL A 42 4.56 10.82 -6.94
C VAL A 42 5.58 9.84 -7.54
N PHE A 43 6.20 9.00 -6.72
CA PHE A 43 7.08 7.95 -7.18
C PHE A 43 6.39 6.96 -8.13
N ASN A 44 5.18 6.48 -7.80
CA ASN A 44 4.40 5.59 -8.67
C ASN A 44 4.03 6.27 -9.99
N ILE A 45 3.67 7.55 -9.98
CA ILE A 45 3.37 8.30 -11.21
C ILE A 45 4.61 8.42 -12.09
N ILE A 46 5.75 8.85 -11.53
CA ILE A 46 7.00 9.02 -12.28
C ILE A 46 7.47 7.67 -12.85
N ALA A 47 7.48 6.62 -12.03
CA ALA A 47 7.83 5.28 -12.47
C ALA A 47 6.85 4.77 -13.55
N GLY A 48 5.55 4.98 -13.37
CA GLY A 48 4.53 4.61 -14.36
C GLY A 48 4.74 5.30 -15.71
N VAL A 49 4.98 6.61 -15.71
CA VAL A 49 5.29 7.39 -16.92
C VAL A 49 6.58 6.89 -17.57
N GLY A 50 7.62 6.59 -16.79
CA GLY A 50 8.87 6.02 -17.31
C GLY A 50 8.65 4.67 -18.00
N PHE A 51 7.87 3.77 -17.40
CA PHE A 51 7.56 2.47 -17.96
C PHE A 51 6.73 2.57 -19.25
N ILE A 52 5.69 3.41 -19.26
CA ILE A 52 4.88 3.66 -20.46
C ILE A 52 5.75 4.29 -21.55
N GLY A 53 6.51 5.34 -21.20
CA GLY A 53 7.37 6.05 -22.14
C GLY A 53 8.38 5.13 -22.79
N TYR A 54 9.06 4.27 -22.00
CA TYR A 54 10.02 3.31 -22.54
C TYR A 54 9.35 2.22 -23.39
N GLY A 55 8.18 1.71 -22.97
CA GLY A 55 7.42 0.75 -23.77
C GLY A 55 6.95 1.33 -25.11
N VAL A 56 6.44 2.56 -25.11
CA VAL A 56 6.05 3.26 -26.35
C VAL A 56 7.26 3.53 -27.24
N TYR A 57 8.37 3.97 -26.65
CA TYR A 57 9.63 4.18 -27.37
C TYR A 57 10.07 2.91 -28.09
N LEU A 58 10.16 1.78 -27.38
CA LEU A 58 10.56 0.50 -27.98
C LEU A 58 9.55 -0.01 -29.01
N GLY A 59 8.25 0.03 -28.71
CA GLY A 59 7.22 -0.55 -29.58
C GLY A 59 6.98 0.23 -30.89
N PHE A 60 7.15 1.56 -30.87
CA PHE A 60 6.72 2.42 -31.98
C PHE A 60 7.83 3.28 -32.58
N ILE A 61 8.84 3.70 -31.82
CA ILE A 61 9.83 4.69 -32.26
C ILE A 61 11.18 4.04 -32.57
N PHE A 62 11.59 3.08 -31.76
CA PHE A 62 12.88 2.40 -31.87
C PHE A 62 12.98 1.58 -33.16
N GLN A 63 14.08 1.67 -33.92
CA GLN A 63 14.27 0.94 -35.18
C GLN A 63 15.61 0.19 -35.22
N GLY A 64 16.32 0.15 -34.08
CA GLY A 64 17.63 -0.50 -33.98
C GLY A 64 17.54 -2.00 -33.71
N SER A 65 18.67 -2.69 -33.84
CA SER A 65 18.78 -4.14 -33.59
C SER A 65 19.16 -4.51 -32.15
N GLU A 66 19.72 -3.57 -31.37
CA GLU A 66 20.13 -3.81 -29.97
C GLU A 66 19.33 -2.95 -29.01
N TYR A 67 18.67 -3.59 -28.04
CA TYR A 67 17.92 -2.95 -26.98
C TYR A 67 18.31 -3.53 -25.63
N ILE A 68 18.19 -2.71 -24.59
CA ILE A 68 18.51 -3.15 -23.23
C ILE A 68 17.22 -3.53 -22.50
N ILE A 69 17.15 -4.79 -22.08
CA ILE A 69 16.07 -5.31 -21.26
C ILE A 69 16.44 -5.20 -19.79
N PHE A 70 15.63 -4.46 -19.02
CA PHE A 70 15.77 -4.38 -17.56
C PHE A 70 14.66 -5.17 -16.86
N PHE A 71 14.68 -6.51 -16.91
CA PHE A 71 13.66 -7.30 -16.20
C PHE A 71 13.62 -7.02 -14.69
N LYS A 72 14.77 -6.69 -14.10
CA LYS A 72 14.86 -6.29 -12.69
C LYS A 72 14.04 -5.04 -12.36
N ALA A 73 13.79 -4.17 -13.33
CA ALA A 73 12.96 -2.98 -13.12
C ALA A 73 11.53 -3.37 -12.72
N PHE A 74 11.02 -4.54 -13.17
CA PHE A 74 9.66 -5.01 -12.84
C PHE A 74 9.49 -5.48 -11.40
N ILE A 75 10.56 -5.68 -10.64
CA ILE A 75 10.44 -6.01 -9.21
C ILE A 75 9.75 -4.86 -8.48
N LEU A 76 10.07 -3.62 -8.86
CA LEU A 76 9.51 -2.41 -8.29
C LEU A 76 7.97 -2.32 -8.44
N PRO A 77 7.37 -2.41 -9.64
CA PRO A 77 5.92 -2.42 -9.80
C PRO A 77 5.26 -3.61 -9.12
N VAL A 78 5.85 -4.80 -9.17
CA VAL A 78 5.25 -5.97 -8.49
C VAL A 78 5.15 -5.74 -6.98
N VAL A 79 6.24 -5.30 -6.34
CA VAL A 79 6.25 -5.02 -4.89
C VAL A 79 5.28 -3.89 -4.54
N MET A 80 5.23 -2.83 -5.34
CA MET A 80 4.29 -1.72 -5.14
C MET A 80 2.83 -2.18 -5.22
N ILE A 81 2.48 -2.96 -6.25
CA ILE A 81 1.12 -3.48 -6.43
C ILE A 81 0.73 -4.38 -5.26
N VAL A 82 1.59 -5.32 -4.86
CA VAL A 82 1.33 -6.23 -3.73
C VAL A 82 1.13 -5.45 -2.43
N ASN A 83 1.99 -4.47 -2.16
CA ASN A 83 1.87 -3.64 -0.97
C ASN A 83 0.58 -2.80 -0.98
N PHE A 84 0.20 -2.25 -2.13
CA PHE A 84 -1.06 -1.53 -2.30
C PHE A 84 -2.27 -2.42 -2.03
N VAL A 85 -2.34 -3.59 -2.67
CA VAL A 85 -3.45 -4.55 -2.50
C VAL A 85 -3.56 -5.01 -1.05
N ARG A 86 -2.43 -5.36 -0.41
CA ARG A 86 -2.41 -5.78 1.00
C ARG A 86 -2.96 -4.70 1.93
N SER A 87 -2.53 -3.46 1.71
CA SER A 87 -2.92 -2.32 2.54
C SER A 87 -4.37 -1.90 2.29
N PHE A 88 -4.85 -2.03 1.05
CA PHE A 88 -6.24 -1.81 0.68
C PHE A 88 -7.17 -2.86 1.31
N ALA A 89 -6.78 -4.14 1.28
CA ALA A 89 -7.53 -5.22 1.92
C ALA A 89 -7.65 -5.00 3.44
N ALA A 90 -6.53 -4.71 4.12
CA ALA A 90 -6.47 -4.40 5.55
C ALA A 90 -7.48 -3.34 5.98
N ARG A 91 -7.59 -2.27 5.19
CA ARG A 91 -8.56 -1.19 5.46
C ARG A 91 -10.00 -1.60 5.24
N ARG A 92 -10.27 -2.39 4.21
CA ARG A 92 -11.63 -2.89 3.96
C ARG A 92 -12.10 -3.79 5.10
N GLN A 93 -11.19 -4.54 5.74
CA GLN A 93 -11.51 -5.31 6.94
C GLN A 93 -11.75 -4.41 8.16
N ALA A 94 -10.90 -3.40 8.37
CA ALA A 94 -11.09 -2.42 9.45
C ALA A 94 -12.43 -1.67 9.33
N ALA A 95 -12.78 -1.20 8.13
CA ALA A 95 -14.05 -0.52 7.88
C ALA A 95 -15.28 -1.39 8.18
N LYS A 96 -15.20 -2.71 7.93
CA LYS A 96 -16.25 -3.66 8.31
C LYS A 96 -16.32 -3.90 9.82
N ALA A 97 -15.17 -3.93 10.50
CA ALA A 97 -15.11 -4.12 11.96
C ALA A 97 -15.63 -2.90 12.73
N SER A 98 -15.40 -1.69 12.22
CA SER A 98 -15.91 -0.43 12.80
C SER A 98 -17.43 -0.25 12.68
N GLN A 99 -18.12 -1.10 11.91
CA GLN A 99 -19.58 -1.11 11.78
C GLN A 99 -20.27 -2.08 12.77
N ALA A 100 -19.51 -2.78 13.61
CA ALA A 100 -20.10 -3.55 14.70
C ALA A 100 -20.72 -2.60 15.74
N PRO A 101 -21.95 -2.85 16.23
CA PRO A 101 -22.57 -2.01 17.26
C PRO A 101 -21.66 -1.95 18.49
N VAL A 102 -21.12 -0.77 18.77
CA VAL A 102 -20.41 -0.51 20.03
C VAL A 102 -21.41 -0.69 21.18
N PRO A 103 -21.18 -1.64 22.11
CA PRO A 103 -22.09 -1.84 23.23
C PRO A 103 -22.19 -0.55 24.04
N PHE A 104 -23.42 -0.10 24.32
CA PHE A 104 -23.72 1.12 25.08
C PHE A 104 -22.98 1.21 26.43
N ALA A 105 -22.58 0.07 27.01
CA ALA A 105 -21.78 0.00 28.22
C ALA A 105 -20.42 0.74 28.14
N VAL A 106 -19.83 0.89 26.95
CA VAL A 106 -18.53 1.60 26.77
C VAL A 106 -18.68 3.12 26.90
N TYR A 107 -19.84 3.69 26.55
CA TYR A 107 -20.08 5.13 26.69
C TYR A 107 -20.21 5.57 28.14
N GLN A 108 -20.69 4.69 29.02
CA GLN A 108 -20.90 5.03 30.43
C GLN A 108 -19.61 5.03 31.26
N ALA A 109 -18.57 4.33 30.81
CA ALA A 109 -17.26 4.30 31.46
C ALA A 109 -16.35 5.51 31.09
N GLY A 110 -16.67 6.25 30.02
CA GLY A 110 -15.89 7.40 29.55
C GLY A 110 -16.35 8.77 30.08
N LEU A 111 -17.45 8.82 30.82
CA LEU A 111 -18.04 10.07 31.34
C LEU A 111 -17.64 10.38 32.80
N SER A 112 -16.85 9.52 33.45
CA SER A 112 -16.55 9.63 34.89
C SER A 112 -15.09 9.97 35.22
N THR A 113 -14.20 10.16 34.24
CA THR A 113 -12.80 10.53 34.51
C THR A 113 -12.49 11.92 33.94
N GLY A 114 -12.37 12.87 34.88
CA GLY A 114 -12.03 14.26 34.62
C GLY A 114 -10.64 14.45 34.01
N ALA A 115 -10.45 15.68 33.54
CA ALA A 115 -9.27 16.25 32.90
C ALA A 115 -7.92 15.80 33.50
N GLY A 116 -7.04 15.27 32.65
CA GLY A 116 -5.62 15.08 32.93
C GLY A 116 -4.86 14.60 31.69
N PRO A 117 -3.67 15.13 31.38
CA PRO A 117 -2.87 14.69 30.23
C PRO A 117 -2.39 13.25 30.44
N ALA A 118 -2.70 12.38 29.48
CA ALA A 118 -2.39 10.95 29.54
C ALA A 118 -0.89 10.68 29.33
N THR A 119 -0.14 10.51 30.43
CA THR A 119 1.13 9.78 30.44
C THR A 119 0.86 8.27 30.47
N PRO A 120 1.49 7.46 29.60
CA PRO A 120 1.36 6.01 29.66
C PRO A 120 2.35 5.46 30.69
N ALA A 121 1.86 5.13 31.88
CA ALA A 121 2.66 4.42 32.88
C ALA A 121 1.89 3.18 33.33
N GLY A 122 2.27 2.03 32.77
CA GLY A 122 1.94 0.74 33.35
C GLY A 122 2.65 0.61 34.69
N ALA A 123 1.87 0.43 35.75
CA ALA A 123 2.34 -0.10 37.02
C ALA A 123 1.17 -0.86 37.66
N THR A 124 1.33 -2.17 37.73
CA THR A 124 0.46 -3.08 38.48
C THR A 124 0.65 -2.85 39.97
N GLU A 125 -0.34 -2.29 40.66
CA GLU A 125 -0.45 -2.33 42.12
C GLU A 125 -1.53 -3.33 42.52
N GLN A 126 -1.10 -4.50 43.00
CA GLN A 126 -1.94 -5.49 43.65
C GLN A 126 -2.00 -5.20 45.16
N THR A 127 -3.16 -4.67 45.54
CA THR A 127 -4.00 -4.97 46.72
C THR A 127 -3.47 -4.78 48.16
N PRO A 128 -4.25 -4.11 49.04
CA PRO A 128 -3.85 -3.69 50.38
C PRO A 128 -4.18 -4.72 51.48
N ALA A 129 -3.54 -4.49 52.63
CA ALA A 129 -3.68 -5.17 53.91
C ALA A 129 -5.14 -5.36 54.40
N GLN A 130 -5.43 -6.53 54.97
CA GLN A 130 -6.60 -6.78 55.81
C GLN A 130 -6.21 -6.87 57.30
N PRO A 131 -6.88 -6.16 58.20
CA PRO A 131 -6.75 -6.30 59.66
C PRO A 131 -7.84 -7.20 60.28
N GLN A 132 -7.62 -7.56 61.56
CA GLN A 132 -8.57 -7.99 62.62
C GLN A 132 -8.55 -9.47 63.05
N PRO A 133 -9.01 -9.83 64.28
CA PRO A 133 -9.10 -9.09 65.55
C PRO A 133 -8.57 -9.87 66.78
N GLN A 134 -8.50 -9.18 67.92
CA GLN A 134 -8.13 -9.63 69.27
C GLN A 134 -9.15 -10.57 69.93
N ALA A 135 -8.66 -11.57 70.68
CA ALA A 135 -9.14 -11.99 72.00
C ALA A 135 -8.04 -12.78 72.71
#